data_AF-D6NPR3-F1
#
_entry.id   AF-D6NPR3-F1
#
_cell.length_a   1.000
_cell.length_b   1.000
_cell.length_c   1.000
_cell.angle_alpha   90.00
_cell.angle_beta   90.00
_cell.angle_gamma   90.00
#
_symmetry.space_group_name_H-M   'P 1'
#
loop_
_entity.id
_entity.type
_entity.pdbx_description
1 polymer ?
#
loop_
_entity_poly.entity_id
_entity_poly.type
_entity_poly.pdbx_seq_one_letter_code
_entity_poly.pdbx_strand_id
1 'polypeptide(L)'
;ITHLAVHLENGQRVFFNPNNINDVVANPRDTTLTAFFKLCAQDNFAKTLTYDKIPSYYTWNQTAKTFQRRKRGTPVEEYPGVKKTDALGRVYVVHPKNSECFYLRILLHVIKGPTSFENLRTVQGITHNTYQAACK
;
A
#
# COMPACT_ATOMS: atom_id res chain seq x y z
N ILE A 1 2.84 11.32 -11.39
CA ILE A 1 1.78 10.74 -10.53
C ILE A 1 1.98 9.22 -10.51
N THR A 2 1.92 8.58 -9.35
CA THR A 2 2.02 7.12 -9.20
C THR A 2 0.65 6.55 -8.86
N HIS A 3 0.17 5.58 -9.65
CA HIS A 3 -1.10 4.91 -9.38
C HIS A 3 -0.93 3.80 -8.35
N LEU A 4 -1.79 3.80 -7.34
CA LEU A 4 -1.71 2.94 -6.17
C LEU A 4 -2.89 1.96 -6.16
N ALA A 5 -2.56 0.67 -6.08
CA ALA A 5 -3.50 -0.43 -6.17
C ALA A 5 -4.42 -0.48 -4.95
N VAL A 6 -5.66 -0.93 -5.17
CA VAL A 6 -6.62 -1.18 -4.10
C VAL A 6 -7.33 -2.48 -4.42
N HIS A 7 -7.29 -3.42 -3.49
CA HIS A 7 -7.97 -4.69 -3.57
C HIS A 7 -8.06 -5.29 -2.17
N LEU A 8 -8.99 -6.23 -1.97
CA LEU A 8 -9.05 -7.05 -0.76
C LEU A 8 -7.86 -8.02 -0.71
N GLU A 9 -7.64 -8.64 0.45
CA GLU A 9 -6.64 -9.71 0.59
C GLU A 9 -6.88 -10.81 -0.44
N ASN A 10 -5.81 -11.22 -1.13
CA ASN A 10 -5.84 -12.17 -2.25
C ASN A 10 -6.68 -11.74 -3.47
N GLY A 11 -7.20 -10.52 -3.48
CA GLY A 11 -7.98 -9.94 -4.58
C GLY A 11 -7.15 -9.25 -5.66
N GLN A 12 -5.82 -9.43 -5.68
CA GLN A 12 -4.96 -8.82 -6.69
C GLN A 12 -5.28 -9.34 -8.10
N ARG A 13 -5.27 -8.45 -9.08
CA ARG A 13 -5.30 -8.84 -10.49
C ARG A 13 -3.96 -9.46 -10.87
N VAL A 14 -3.98 -10.69 -11.37
CA VAL A 14 -2.83 -11.39 -11.93
C VAL A 14 -3.03 -11.69 -13.41
N PHE A 15 -1.94 -11.85 -14.14
CA PHE A 15 -1.93 -12.27 -15.53
C PHE A 15 -1.16 -13.57 -15.63
N PHE A 16 -1.75 -14.56 -16.27
CA PHE A 16 -1.17 -15.89 -16.43
C PHE A 16 -1.46 -16.42 -17.84
N ASN A 17 -0.73 -17.45 -18.20
CA ASN A 17 -0.96 -18.32 -19.35
C ASN A 17 -0.96 -19.78 -18.87
N PRO A 18 -1.32 -20.75 -19.71
CA PRO A 18 -1.38 -22.15 -19.30
C PRO A 18 -0.08 -22.71 -18.72
N ASN A 19 1.07 -22.13 -19.08
CA ASN A 19 2.38 -22.62 -18.68
C ASN A 19 2.87 -22.05 -17.35
N ASN A 20 2.24 -20.99 -16.81
CA ASN A 20 2.71 -20.32 -15.58
C ASN A 20 1.64 -20.14 -14.50
N ILE A 21 0.42 -20.65 -14.70
CA ILE A 21 -0.69 -20.47 -13.74
C ILE A 21 -0.32 -20.94 -12.33
N ASN A 22 0.32 -22.10 -12.19
CA ASN A 22 0.70 -22.65 -10.89
C ASN A 22 1.71 -21.76 -10.17
N ASP A 23 2.69 -21.22 -10.90
CA ASP A 23 3.68 -20.29 -10.34
C ASP A 23 3.04 -18.96 -9.93
N VAL A 24 2.14 -18.41 -10.75
CA VAL A 24 1.43 -17.16 -10.46
C VAL A 24 0.53 -17.28 -9.23
N VAL A 25 -0.11 -18.43 -9.03
CA VAL A 25 -0.95 -18.71 -7.86
C VAL A 25 -0.10 -18.92 -6.61
N ALA A 26 1.01 -19.66 -6.71
CA ALA A 26 1.90 -19.90 -5.58
C ALA A 26 2.68 -18.65 -5.16
N ASN A 27 3.08 -17.83 -6.14
CA ASN A 27 3.96 -16.68 -5.97
C ASN A 27 3.35 -15.41 -6.59
N PRO A 28 2.23 -14.89 -6.04
CA PRO A 28 1.62 -13.68 -6.56
C PRO A 28 2.60 -12.51 -6.46
N ARG A 29 2.80 -11.81 -7.58
CA ARG A 29 3.65 -10.62 -7.61
C ARG A 29 3.07 -9.52 -6.73
N ASP A 30 3.95 -8.81 -6.04
CA ASP A 30 3.53 -7.68 -5.23
C ASP A 30 2.84 -6.60 -6.06
N THR A 31 1.72 -6.12 -5.55
CA THR A 31 1.10 -4.87 -6.00
C THR A 31 1.74 -3.72 -5.24
N THR A 32 1.42 -2.48 -5.63
CA THR A 32 1.81 -1.32 -4.82
C THR A 32 1.17 -1.37 -3.43
N LEU A 33 0.10 -2.12 -3.19
CA LEU A 33 -0.53 -2.22 -1.86
C LEU A 33 0.22 -3.21 -0.97
N THR A 34 0.51 -4.41 -1.47
CA THR A 34 1.25 -5.41 -0.70
C THR A 34 2.71 -4.99 -0.48
N ALA A 35 3.32 -4.31 -1.45
CA ALA A 35 4.65 -3.72 -1.28
C ALA A 35 4.67 -2.57 -0.26
N PHE A 36 3.57 -1.82 -0.11
CA PHE A 36 3.45 -0.81 0.93
C PHE A 36 3.45 -1.45 2.33
N PHE A 37 2.70 -2.54 2.52
CA PHE A 37 2.71 -3.28 3.77
C PHE A 37 4.11 -3.82 4.14
N LYS A 38 4.80 -4.42 3.17
CA LYS A 38 6.19 -4.89 3.34
C LYS A 38 7.14 -3.74 3.67
N LEU A 39 6.99 -2.60 2.99
CA LEU A 39 7.78 -1.41 3.28
C LEU A 39 7.54 -0.91 4.71
N CYS A 40 6.28 -0.83 5.14
CA CYS A 40 5.94 -0.42 6.50
C CYS A 40 6.46 -1.39 7.55
N ALA A 41 6.56 -2.69 7.26
CA ALA A 41 7.17 -3.64 8.18
C ALA A 41 8.68 -3.38 8.39
N GLN A 42 9.37 -2.87 7.37
CA GLN A 42 10.84 -2.79 7.32
C GLN A 42 11.39 -1.38 7.56
N ASP A 43 10.62 -0.33 7.30
CA ASP A 43 11.08 1.06 7.32
C ASP A 43 10.27 1.91 8.31
N ASN A 44 10.94 2.40 9.36
CA ASN A 44 10.30 3.19 10.42
C ASN A 44 9.72 4.52 9.94
N PHE A 45 10.27 5.13 8.88
CA PHE A 45 9.68 6.33 8.30
C PHE A 45 8.43 5.99 7.51
N ALA A 46 8.43 4.89 6.75
CA ALA A 46 7.22 4.46 6.04
C ALA A 46 6.06 4.19 7.00
N LYS A 47 6.33 3.75 8.23
CA LYS A 47 5.31 3.59 9.29
C LYS A 47 4.60 4.89 9.66
N THR A 48 5.18 6.05 9.40
CA THR A 48 4.58 7.35 9.73
C THR A 48 3.67 7.90 8.62
N LEU A 49 3.62 7.21 7.47
CA LEU A 49 2.93 7.66 6.27
C LEU A 49 1.64 6.88 6.01
N THR A 50 0.65 7.57 5.47
CA THR A 50 -0.51 6.96 4.80
C THR A 50 -0.13 6.56 3.38
N TYR A 51 -0.93 5.68 2.78
CA TYR A 51 -0.59 5.07 1.50
C TYR A 51 -0.44 6.09 0.36
N ASP A 52 -1.31 7.12 0.33
CA ASP A 52 -1.28 8.19 -0.68
C ASP A 52 -0.01 9.06 -0.61
N LYS A 53 0.66 9.13 0.54
CA LYS A 53 1.88 9.91 0.75
C LYS A 53 3.15 9.18 0.33
N ILE A 54 3.13 7.86 0.21
CA ILE A 54 4.31 7.05 -0.10
C ILE A 54 5.03 7.54 -1.36
N PRO A 55 4.34 7.85 -2.48
CA PRO A 55 5.03 8.31 -3.69
C PRO A 55 5.78 9.63 -3.55
N SER A 56 5.50 10.46 -2.54
CA SER A 56 6.26 11.69 -2.29
C SER A 56 7.66 11.41 -1.74
N TYR A 57 7.90 10.23 -1.15
CA TYR A 57 9.18 9.87 -0.50
C TYR A 57 9.85 8.64 -1.11
N TYR A 58 9.05 7.80 -1.78
CA TYR A 58 9.49 6.57 -2.42
C TYR A 58 9.10 6.56 -3.89
N THR A 59 9.89 5.88 -4.71
CA THR A 59 9.56 5.57 -6.10
C THR A 59 9.24 4.10 -6.24
N TRP A 60 8.28 3.79 -7.11
CA TRP A 60 7.92 2.41 -7.41
C TRP A 60 8.93 1.80 -8.40
N ASN A 61 9.54 0.69 -8.03
CA ASN A 61 10.36 -0.13 -8.92
C ASN A 61 9.48 -1.22 -9.53
N GLN A 62 9.11 -1.06 -10.79
CA GLN A 62 8.21 -1.97 -11.49
C GLN A 62 8.79 -3.39 -11.67
N THR A 63 10.11 -3.52 -11.80
CA THR A 63 10.79 -4.80 -12.01
C THR A 63 10.89 -5.57 -10.70
N ALA A 64 11.38 -4.91 -9.64
CA ALA A 64 11.55 -5.54 -8.33
C ALA A 64 10.24 -5.60 -7.53
N LYS A 65 9.18 -4.91 -7.97
CA LYS A 65 7.90 -4.78 -7.27
C LYS A 65 8.03 -4.25 -5.84
N THR A 66 8.90 -3.26 -5.68
CA THR A 66 9.21 -2.65 -4.37
C THR A 66 9.17 -1.13 -4.44
N PHE A 67 8.97 -0.50 -3.29
CA PHE A 67 9.19 0.92 -3.12
C PHE A 67 10.64 1.17 -2.70
N GLN A 68 11.28 2.16 -3.35
CA GLN A 68 12.66 2.55 -3.06
C GLN A 68 12.71 4.02 -2.66
N ARG A 69 13.57 4.36 -1.70
CA ARG A 69 13.78 5.75 -1.27
C ARG A 69 14.11 6.65 -2.46
N ARG A 70 13.54 7.85 -2.47
CA ARG A 70 13.90 8.85 -3.48
C ARG A 70 15.33 9.34 -3.27
N LYS A 71 16.10 9.40 -4.36
CA LYS A 71 17.48 9.91 -4.37
C LYS A 71 17.57 11.43 -4.55
N ARG A 72 16.48 12.08 -4.98
CA ARG A 72 16.36 13.52 -5.23
C ARG A 72 15.14 14.09 -4.50
N GLY A 73 15.15 15.40 -4.24
CA GLY A 73 14.10 16.11 -3.51
C GLY A 73 14.64 16.88 -2.30
N THR A 74 13.74 17.55 -1.59
CA THR A 74 14.03 18.29 -0.37
C THR A 74 14.28 17.31 0.78
N PRO A 75 15.39 17.42 1.53
CA PRO A 75 15.60 16.63 2.73
C PRO A 75 14.44 16.77 3.71
N VAL A 76 14.09 15.67 4.39
CA VAL A 76 13.10 15.69 5.47
C VAL A 76 13.83 15.89 6.78
N GLU A 77 13.48 16.94 7.51
CA GLU A 77 14.00 17.20 8.85
C GLU A 77 13.75 16.00 9.77
N GLU A 78 14.65 15.74 10.71
CA GLU A 78 14.60 14.60 11.64
C GLU A 78 14.77 13.19 11.02
N TYR A 79 14.77 13.07 9.69
CA TYR A 79 14.94 11.78 8.99
C TYR A 79 16.11 11.79 8.00
N PRO A 80 17.35 11.54 8.46
CA PRO A 80 18.52 11.48 7.60
C PRO A 80 18.35 10.49 6.44
N GLY A 81 18.78 10.90 5.24
CA GLY A 81 18.66 10.09 4.02
C GLY A 81 17.26 10.06 3.39
N VAL A 82 16.27 10.70 4.02
CA VAL A 82 14.91 10.80 3.47
C VAL A 82 14.76 12.08 2.67
N LYS A 83 14.20 11.96 1.47
CA LYS A 83 13.93 13.08 0.57
C LYS A 83 12.46 13.07 0.16
N LYS A 84 11.87 14.27 0.12
CA LYS A 84 10.50 14.51 -0.33
C LYS A 84 10.51 15.19 -1.70
N THR A 85 9.62 14.77 -2.58
CA THR A 85 9.30 15.47 -3.83
C THR A 85 7.82 15.80 -3.89
N ASP A 86 7.42 16.54 -4.93
CA ASP A 86 6.05 16.86 -5.31
C ASP A 86 5.27 15.68 -5.93
N ALA A 87 5.86 14.47 -5.92
CA ALA A 87 5.25 13.31 -6.54
C ALA A 87 3.97 12.90 -5.79
N LEU A 88 2.87 12.81 -6.54
CA LEU A 88 1.55 12.47 -6.01
C LEU A 88 1.26 10.97 -6.15
N GLY A 89 0.73 10.38 -5.07
CA GLY A 89 0.12 9.06 -5.09
C GLY A 89 -1.38 9.14 -5.35
N ARG A 90 -1.86 8.42 -6.37
CA ARG A 90 -3.28 8.34 -6.70
C ARG A 90 -3.80 6.94 -6.43
N VAL A 91 -4.47 6.79 -5.29
CA VAL A 91 -5.18 5.56 -4.92
C VAL A 91 -6.38 5.39 -5.84
N TYR A 92 -6.50 4.21 -6.49
CA TYR A 92 -7.60 3.95 -7.42
C TYR A 92 -8.97 4.21 -6.78
N VAL A 93 -9.90 4.71 -7.59
CA VAL A 93 -11.28 4.93 -7.16
C VAL A 93 -11.97 3.58 -7.04
N VAL A 94 -12.71 3.40 -5.95
CA VAL A 94 -13.55 2.23 -5.72
C VAL A 94 -15.00 2.71 -5.62
N HIS A 95 -15.89 2.07 -6.37
CA HIS A 95 -17.31 2.39 -6.34
C HIS A 95 -17.91 1.96 -4.99
N PRO A 96 -18.77 2.76 -4.33
CA PRO A 96 -19.34 2.44 -3.01
C PRO A 96 -20.09 1.10 -2.93
N LYS A 97 -20.65 0.62 -4.06
CA LYS A 97 -21.27 -0.73 -4.15
C LYS A 97 -20.29 -1.88 -3.88
N ASN A 98 -18.99 -1.68 -4.10
CA ASN A 98 -17.96 -2.61 -3.64
C ASN A 98 -17.58 -2.23 -2.20
N SER A 99 -18.49 -2.51 -1.27
CA SER A 99 -18.49 -1.96 0.10
C SER A 99 -17.15 -2.17 0.81
N GLU A 100 -16.69 -3.40 0.93
CA GLU A 100 -15.46 -3.71 1.68
C GLU A 100 -14.22 -3.08 1.07
N CYS A 101 -14.09 -3.11 -0.26
CA CYS A 101 -12.95 -2.48 -0.94
C CYS A 101 -13.02 -0.94 -0.84
N PHE A 102 -14.23 -0.37 -0.78
CA PHE A 102 -14.44 1.06 -0.57
C PHE A 102 -13.98 1.49 0.83
N TYR A 103 -14.34 0.76 1.89
CA TYR A 103 -13.86 1.06 3.25
C TYR A 103 -12.37 0.78 3.42
N LEU A 104 -11.83 -0.28 2.80
CA LEU A 104 -10.39 -0.52 2.72
C LEU A 104 -9.67 0.70 2.13
N ARG A 105 -10.18 1.25 1.03
CA ARG A 105 -9.65 2.47 0.42
C ARG A 105 -9.66 3.64 1.40
N ILE A 106 -10.73 3.83 2.18
CA ILE A 106 -10.80 4.89 3.19
C ILE A 106 -9.70 4.69 4.23
N LEU A 107 -9.56 3.48 4.79
CA LEU A 107 -8.53 3.17 5.79
C LEU A 107 -7.12 3.43 5.26
N LEU A 108 -6.84 3.17 3.98
CA LEU A 108 -5.52 3.48 3.38
C LEU A 108 -5.17 4.98 3.36
N HIS A 109 -6.15 5.87 3.49
CA HIS A 109 -5.94 7.32 3.60
C HIS A 109 -5.86 7.81 5.05
N VAL A 110 -6.18 6.95 6.03
CA VAL A 110 -6.28 7.32 7.45
C VAL A 110 -5.22 6.62 8.28
N ILE A 111 -5.05 5.31 8.09
CA ILE A 111 -4.13 4.47 8.85
C ILE A 111 -2.72 4.64 8.31
N LYS A 112 -1.82 5.02 9.22
CA LYS A 112 -0.39 5.15 8.94
C LYS A 112 0.30 3.80 9.16
N GLY A 113 1.20 3.46 8.25
CA GLY A 113 2.10 2.34 8.47
C GLY A 113 1.51 0.94 8.61
N PRO A 114 0.35 0.58 8.03
CA PRO A 114 -0.19 -0.77 8.18
C PRO A 114 0.80 -1.80 7.60
N THR A 115 1.01 -2.91 8.30
CA THR A 115 1.95 -3.97 7.88
C THR A 115 1.29 -5.18 7.23
N SER A 116 -0.05 -5.21 7.20
CA SER A 116 -0.85 -6.27 6.59
C SER A 116 -2.30 -5.81 6.37
N PHE A 117 -3.08 -6.62 5.65
CA PHE A 117 -4.53 -6.42 5.51
C PHE A 117 -5.27 -6.48 6.85
N GLU A 118 -4.83 -7.36 7.75
CA GLU A 118 -5.35 -7.44 9.11
C GLU A 118 -4.99 -6.21 9.93
N ASN A 119 -3.73 -5.78 9.89
CA ASN A 119 -3.31 -4.60 10.64
C ASN A 119 -4.03 -3.33 10.16
N LEU A 120 -4.37 -3.24 8.87
CA LEU A 120 -5.18 -2.16 8.31
C LEU A 120 -6.60 -2.07 8.92
N ARG A 121 -7.18 -3.21 9.33
CA ARG A 121 -8.50 -3.28 10.00
C ARG A 121 -8.37 -3.43 11.53
N THR A 122 -7.18 -3.18 12.08
CA THR A 122 -6.94 -3.15 13.52
C THR A 122 -6.89 -1.70 14.00
N VAL A 123 -7.88 -1.29 14.78
CA VAL A 123 -8.00 0.08 15.31
C VAL A 123 -7.94 0.02 16.83
N GLN A 124 -7.05 0.83 17.43
CA GLN A 124 -6.84 0.85 18.89
C GLN A 124 -6.57 -0.54 19.50
N GLY A 125 -5.88 -1.42 18.76
CA GLY A 125 -5.57 -2.79 19.20
C GLY A 125 -6.69 -3.81 19.00
N ILE A 126 -7.86 -3.40 18.49
CA ILE A 126 -8.99 -4.29 18.20
C ILE A 126 -9.02 -4.60 16.70
N THR A 127 -8.94 -5.87 16.36
CA THR A 127 -9.06 -6.34 14.97
C THR A 127 -10.52 -6.56 14.62
N HIS A 128 -11.03 -5.82 13.63
CA HIS A 128 -12.43 -5.90 13.20
C HIS A 128 -12.62 -6.86 12.04
N ASN A 129 -13.73 -7.61 12.00
CA ASN A 129 -13.99 -8.60 10.95
C ASN A 129 -14.12 -8.02 9.53
N THR A 130 -14.51 -6.75 9.40
CA THR A 130 -14.71 -6.06 8.13
C THR A 130 -14.04 -4.70 8.13
N TYR A 131 -13.66 -4.21 6.94
CA TYR A 131 -13.11 -2.86 6.80
C TYR A 131 -14.16 -1.81 7.14
N GLN A 132 -15.43 -2.08 6.83
CA GLN A 132 -16.52 -1.21 7.24
C GLN A 132 -16.61 -1.05 8.76
N ALA A 133 -16.44 -2.14 9.51
CA ALA A 133 -16.50 -2.08 10.97
C ALA A 133 -15.30 -1.33 11.56
N ALA A 134 -14.11 -1.45 10.96
CA ALA A 134 -12.93 -0.68 11.37
C ALA A 134 -13.04 0.83 11.08
N CYS A 135 -13.96 1.26 10.19
CA CYS A 135 -14.23 2.68 9.93
C CYS A 135 -15.24 3.32 10.90
N LYS A 136 -15.83 2.56 11.83
CA LYS A 136 -16.79 3.06 12.82
C LYS A 136 -16.07 3.49 14.09
#